data_AF-A0A3M8CRM0-F1
#
_entry.id   AF-A0A3M8CRM0-F1
#
_cell.length_a   1.000
_cell.length_b   1.000
_cell.length_c   1.000
_cell.angle_alpha   90.00
_cell.angle_beta   90.00
_cell.angle_gamma   90.00
#
_symmetry.space_group_name_H-M   'P 1'
#
loop_
_entity.id
_entity.type
_entity.pdbx_description
1 polymer ?
#
loop_
_entity_poly.entity_id
_entity_poly.type
_entity_poly.pdbx_seq_one_letter_code
_entity_poly.pdbx_strand_id
1 'polypeptide(L)'
;MTKKKIGSLGFFIILLSIIVYWFYFSSPAPFPPNQQLIDEMNRIFPKATASIIQDTIPIDERHVLVPFISQKDDYGLSYWVWKHHKWQVASIDTKGEPMLWKLNGNDPSSFYFVWNINPRDHLHSIHFYLIRNRGYRIAEGIERYYPRVQMEKKVSIQEKSYGAMQLSDEWVTFMNAYSKVESAKQFPEQNMFLGWTPYDQTNKETFPWSSVNGTMYLNSKIDLDYLMTVGKGDIEIPR
;
A
#
# COMPACT_ATOMS: atom_id res chain seq x y z
N MET A 1 -14.58 53.53 2.35
CA MET A 1 -13.35 53.00 1.70
C MET A 1 -13.35 53.42 0.24
N THR A 2 -12.30 54.07 -0.24
CA THR A 2 -12.21 54.53 -1.64
C THR A 2 -12.10 53.32 -2.58
N LYS A 3 -12.79 53.35 -3.73
CA LYS A 3 -12.85 52.25 -4.72
C LYS A 3 -11.47 51.67 -5.08
N LYS A 4 -10.40 52.48 -4.99
CA LYS A 4 -8.99 52.07 -5.18
C LYS A 4 -8.46 51.09 -4.11
N LYS A 5 -8.86 51.22 -2.84
CA LYS A 5 -8.44 50.32 -1.76
C LYS A 5 -9.15 48.96 -1.84
N ILE A 6 -10.39 48.93 -2.35
CA ILE A 6 -11.16 47.69 -2.55
C ILE A 6 -10.58 46.89 -3.74
N GLY A 7 -10.19 47.57 -4.83
CA GLY A 7 -9.52 46.91 -5.97
C GLY A 7 -8.14 46.34 -5.63
N SER A 8 -7.35 47.07 -4.82
CA SER A 8 -6.04 46.62 -4.34
C SER A 8 -6.15 45.38 -3.43
N LEU A 9 -7.15 45.32 -2.54
CA LEU A 9 -7.42 44.16 -1.69
C LEU A 9 -7.85 42.94 -2.51
N GLY A 10 -8.72 43.14 -3.51
CA GLY A 10 -9.15 42.06 -4.41
C GLY A 10 -7.98 41.46 -5.21
N PHE A 11 -7.08 42.30 -5.72
CA PHE A 11 -5.87 41.84 -6.40
C PHE A 11 -4.96 41.01 -5.47
N PHE A 12 -4.80 41.43 -4.23
CA PHE A 12 -3.96 40.72 -3.25
C PHE A 12 -4.53 39.34 -2.91
N ILE A 13 -5.86 39.22 -2.78
CA ILE A 13 -6.53 37.94 -2.56
C ILE A 13 -6.31 37.00 -3.76
N ILE A 14 -6.48 37.51 -4.99
CA ILE A 14 -6.26 36.73 -6.21
C ILE A 14 -4.80 36.25 -6.29
N LEU A 15 -3.83 37.14 -6.02
CA LEU A 15 -2.41 36.78 -6.02
C LEU A 15 -2.10 35.70 -4.97
N LEU A 16 -2.63 35.85 -3.76
CA LEU A 16 -2.48 34.86 -2.69
C LEU A 16 -3.08 33.51 -3.09
N SER A 17 -4.28 33.50 -3.69
CA SER A 17 -4.91 32.29 -4.20
C SER A 17 -4.08 31.60 -5.29
N ILE A 18 -3.46 32.37 -6.19
CA ILE A 18 -2.56 31.81 -7.22
C ILE A 18 -1.32 31.18 -6.58
N ILE A 19 -0.71 31.85 -5.60
CA ILE A 19 0.47 31.32 -4.89
C ILE A 19 0.12 30.04 -4.14
N VAL A 20 -1.00 30.02 -3.41
CA VAL A 20 -1.50 28.83 -2.72
C VAL A 20 -1.78 27.72 -3.72
N TYR A 21 -2.48 28.01 -4.82
CA TYR A 21 -2.78 27.03 -5.86
C TYR A 21 -1.48 26.42 -6.43
N TRP A 22 -0.53 27.25 -6.82
CA TRP A 22 0.75 26.80 -7.36
C TRP A 22 1.54 25.93 -6.37
N PHE A 23 1.52 26.29 -5.09
CA PHE A 23 2.25 25.55 -4.05
C PHE A 23 1.69 24.14 -3.81
N TYR A 24 0.37 23.96 -3.88
CA TYR A 24 -0.28 22.67 -3.62
C TYR A 24 -0.51 21.82 -4.89
N PHE A 25 -0.77 22.45 -6.04
CA PHE A 25 -1.21 21.77 -7.26
C PHE A 25 -0.14 21.70 -8.36
N SER A 26 1.09 22.10 -8.07
CA SER A 26 2.21 21.93 -9.01
C SER A 26 2.42 20.47 -9.41
N SER A 27 2.63 20.25 -10.71
CA SER A 27 2.97 18.94 -11.25
C SER A 27 4.31 18.45 -10.69
N PRO A 28 4.45 17.14 -10.48
CA PRO A 28 5.71 16.55 -10.05
C PRO A 28 6.85 16.81 -11.02
N ALA A 29 8.03 17.14 -10.47
CA ALA A 29 9.26 17.14 -11.25
C ALA A 29 9.65 15.68 -11.60
N PRO A 30 10.54 15.47 -12.58
CA PRO A 30 11.07 14.15 -12.88
C PRO A 30 11.60 13.45 -11.62
N PHE A 31 11.36 12.15 -11.53
CA PHE A 31 11.80 11.36 -10.38
C PHE A 31 13.34 11.32 -10.32
N PRO A 32 13.96 11.35 -9.12
CA PRO A 32 15.42 11.39 -9.01
C PRO A 32 16.08 10.11 -9.56
N PRO A 33 17.32 10.18 -10.06
CA PRO A 33 18.07 9.02 -10.51
C PRO A 33 18.51 8.12 -9.34
N ASN A 34 18.75 6.84 -9.64
CA ASN A 34 19.04 5.79 -8.65
C ASN A 34 20.10 6.16 -7.60
N GLN A 35 21.21 6.82 -8.00
CA GLN A 35 22.26 7.19 -7.05
C GLN A 35 21.75 8.19 -6.00
N GLN A 36 20.94 9.17 -6.40
CA GLN A 36 20.36 10.14 -5.46
C GLN A 36 19.36 9.46 -4.51
N LEU A 37 18.59 8.48 -5.01
CA LEU A 37 17.70 7.69 -4.17
C LEU A 37 18.47 6.92 -3.09
N ILE A 38 19.56 6.24 -3.49
CA ILE A 38 20.43 5.49 -2.57
C ILE A 38 21.02 6.41 -1.50
N ASP A 39 21.59 7.54 -1.92
CA ASP A 39 22.22 8.49 -1.01
C ASP A 39 21.19 9.07 -0.02
N GLU A 40 20.00 9.43 -0.49
CA GLU A 40 18.94 9.96 0.36
C GLU A 40 18.38 8.91 1.34
N MET A 41 18.11 7.70 0.87
CA MET A 41 17.67 6.59 1.73
C MET A 41 18.68 6.30 2.83
N ASN A 42 19.96 6.17 2.49
CA ASN A 42 21.01 5.86 3.45
C ASN A 42 21.32 7.04 4.39
N ARG A 43 21.12 8.28 3.94
CA ARG A 43 21.24 9.46 4.80
C ARG A 43 20.13 9.53 5.83
N ILE A 44 18.88 9.28 5.42
CA ILE A 44 17.71 9.40 6.29
C ILE A 44 17.58 8.17 7.21
N PHE A 45 17.86 6.99 6.67
CA PHE A 45 17.79 5.73 7.41
C PHE A 45 19.02 4.85 7.09
N PRO A 46 20.17 5.09 7.76
CA PRO A 46 21.41 4.35 7.52
C PRO A 46 21.29 2.82 7.67
N LYS A 47 20.31 2.35 8.45
CA LYS A 47 20.03 0.91 8.64
C LYS A 47 19.53 0.23 7.36
N ALA A 48 18.96 0.98 6.41
CA ALA A 48 18.55 0.45 5.11
C ALA A 48 19.75 -0.14 4.36
N THR A 49 20.92 0.51 4.45
CA THR A 49 22.14 0.13 3.72
C THR A 49 21.85 -0.15 2.24
N ALA A 50 20.97 0.64 1.62
CA ALA A 50 20.56 0.47 0.24
C ALA A 50 21.77 0.53 -0.68
N SER A 51 21.87 -0.41 -1.62
CA SER A 51 23.02 -0.52 -2.53
C SER A 51 22.62 -0.53 -3.99
N ILE A 52 21.52 -1.21 -4.32
CA ILE A 52 21.07 -1.39 -5.70
C ILE A 52 19.58 -1.07 -5.76
N ILE A 53 19.18 -0.18 -6.65
CA ILE A 53 17.77 0.03 -6.99
C ILE A 53 17.37 -1.01 -8.04
N GLN A 54 16.32 -1.79 -7.77
CA GLN A 54 15.85 -2.82 -8.68
C GLN A 54 14.93 -2.26 -9.77
N ASP A 55 14.06 -1.31 -9.39
CA ASP A 55 13.12 -0.65 -10.31
C ASP A 55 12.61 0.66 -9.70
N THR A 56 11.92 1.46 -10.50
CA THR A 56 11.14 2.63 -10.08
C THR A 56 9.72 2.44 -10.56
N ILE A 57 8.81 2.10 -9.66
CA ILE A 57 7.43 1.72 -9.98
C ILE A 57 6.53 2.92 -9.69
N PRO A 58 6.08 3.67 -10.71
CA PRO A 58 5.09 4.73 -10.50
C PRO A 58 3.76 4.10 -10.07
N ILE A 59 3.23 4.54 -8.94
CA ILE A 59 1.91 4.11 -8.45
C ILE A 59 0.84 5.08 -8.96
N ASP A 60 1.11 6.37 -8.85
CA ASP A 60 0.36 7.45 -9.51
C ASP A 60 1.32 8.60 -9.86
N GLU A 61 0.80 9.78 -10.18
CA GLU A 61 1.62 10.95 -10.48
C GLU A 61 2.55 11.35 -9.32
N ARG A 62 2.12 11.16 -8.07
CA ARG A 62 2.75 11.71 -6.84
C ARG A 62 3.31 10.64 -5.91
N HIS A 63 3.21 9.35 -6.26
CA HIS A 63 3.63 8.23 -5.43
C HIS A 63 4.45 7.26 -6.26
N VAL A 64 5.62 6.90 -5.74
CA VAL A 64 6.54 5.97 -6.39
C VAL A 64 7.02 4.94 -5.37
N LEU A 65 6.95 3.67 -5.77
CA LEU A 65 7.53 2.55 -5.02
C LEU A 65 8.90 2.22 -5.62
N VAL A 66 9.90 2.08 -4.76
CA VAL A 66 11.27 1.78 -5.18
C VAL A 66 11.78 0.56 -4.41
N PRO A 67 11.71 -0.64 -5.01
CA PRO A 67 12.36 -1.84 -4.48
C PRO A 67 13.88 -1.73 -4.59
N PHE A 68 14.59 -2.13 -3.54
CA PHE A 68 16.04 -2.06 -3.48
C PHE A 68 16.65 -3.30 -2.81
N ILE A 69 17.91 -3.56 -3.12
CA ILE A 69 18.75 -4.56 -2.46
C ILE A 69 19.78 -3.83 -1.59
N SER A 70 19.88 -4.25 -0.33
CA SER A 70 20.84 -3.72 0.63
C SER A 70 22.24 -4.31 0.42
N GLN A 71 23.25 -3.70 1.05
CA GLN A 71 24.61 -4.24 1.07
C GLN A 71 24.69 -5.63 1.72
N LYS A 72 23.70 -5.99 2.54
CA LYS A 72 23.57 -7.29 3.20
C LYS A 72 22.68 -8.27 2.42
N ASP A 73 22.39 -7.97 1.15
CA ASP A 73 21.53 -8.77 0.29
C ASP A 73 20.09 -8.91 0.84
N ASP A 74 19.62 -7.92 1.61
CA ASP A 74 18.23 -7.82 2.01
C ASP A 74 17.42 -7.08 0.95
N TYR A 75 16.21 -7.58 0.68
CA TYR A 75 15.31 -7.04 -0.33
C TYR A 75 14.30 -6.16 0.39
N GLY A 76 14.42 -4.85 0.21
CA GLY A 76 13.64 -3.83 0.92
C GLY A 76 12.76 -3.01 -0.02
N LEU A 77 11.91 -2.18 0.58
CA LEU A 77 11.02 -1.27 -0.14
C LEU A 77 11.21 0.15 0.37
N SER A 78 11.24 1.13 -0.54
CA SER A 78 11.13 2.53 -0.18
C SER A 78 9.95 3.19 -0.88
N TYR A 79 9.27 4.06 -0.14
CA TYR A 79 8.03 4.70 -0.53
C TYR A 79 8.29 6.19 -0.68
N TRP A 80 7.99 6.73 -1.86
CA TRP A 80 8.30 8.11 -2.20
C TRP A 80 7.05 8.87 -2.53
N VAL A 81 6.98 10.11 -2.02
CA VAL A 81 5.83 11.00 -2.21
C VAL A 81 6.30 12.35 -2.71
N TRP A 82 5.65 12.87 -3.74
CA TRP A 82 5.84 14.24 -4.20
C TRP A 82 5.08 15.21 -3.30
N LYS A 83 5.83 16.03 -2.55
CA LYS A 83 5.26 17.03 -1.64
C LYS A 83 6.15 18.26 -1.57
N HIS A 84 5.55 19.44 -1.52
CA HIS A 84 6.28 20.72 -1.42
C HIS A 84 7.36 20.87 -2.50
N HIS A 85 7.00 20.55 -3.75
CA HIS A 85 7.87 20.64 -4.92
C HIS A 85 9.12 19.75 -4.89
N LYS A 86 9.11 18.66 -4.11
CA LYS A 86 10.19 17.67 -4.13
C LYS A 86 9.69 16.27 -3.87
N TRP A 87 10.39 15.30 -4.42
CA TRP A 87 10.26 13.90 -4.03
C TRP A 87 10.87 13.73 -2.65
N GLN A 88 10.16 13.05 -1.76
CA GLN A 88 10.63 12.78 -0.41
C GLN A 88 10.39 11.31 -0.08
N VAL A 89 11.34 10.70 0.63
CA VAL A 89 11.13 9.41 1.29
C VAL A 89 10.01 9.56 2.32
N ALA A 90 8.92 8.85 2.12
CA ALA A 90 7.82 8.73 3.06
C ALA A 90 8.05 7.60 4.07
N SER A 91 8.57 6.47 3.61
CA SER A 91 8.91 5.31 4.42
C SER A 91 10.00 4.45 3.76
N ILE A 92 10.73 3.69 4.57
CA ILE A 92 11.67 2.66 4.11
C ILE A 92 11.46 1.42 4.98
N ASP A 93 11.30 0.27 4.35
CA ASP A 93 11.37 -1.03 4.99
C ASP A 93 12.65 -1.76 4.55
N THR A 94 13.39 -2.31 5.51
CA THR A 94 14.58 -3.12 5.24
C THR A 94 14.26 -4.49 4.67
N LYS A 95 13.00 -4.91 4.73
CA LYS A 95 12.49 -6.15 4.15
C LYS A 95 11.32 -5.83 3.22
N GLY A 96 10.86 -6.81 2.45
CA GLY A 96 9.88 -6.62 1.38
C GLY A 96 8.68 -7.53 1.54
N GLU A 97 8.27 -7.80 2.78
CA GLU A 97 7.05 -8.55 3.05
C GLU A 97 5.85 -7.87 2.39
N PRO A 98 4.87 -8.65 1.90
CA PRO A 98 3.70 -8.05 1.27
C PRO A 98 2.94 -7.15 2.24
N MET A 99 2.74 -5.90 1.81
CA MET A 99 1.99 -4.89 2.55
C MET A 99 0.87 -4.31 1.69
N LEU A 100 -0.09 -3.68 2.35
CA LEU A 100 -1.10 -2.86 1.71
C LEU A 100 -0.72 -1.38 1.84
N TRP A 101 -0.42 -0.74 0.72
CA TRP A 101 -0.24 0.70 0.66
C TRP A 101 -1.55 1.39 0.26
N LYS A 102 -2.12 2.18 1.17
CA LYS A 102 -3.34 2.95 0.94
C LYS A 102 -2.98 4.41 0.65
N LEU A 103 -3.16 4.86 -0.60
CA LEU A 103 -2.91 6.26 -0.92
C LEU A 103 -3.97 7.18 -0.28
N ASN A 104 -5.22 6.70 -0.21
CA ASN A 104 -6.32 7.31 0.52
C ASN A 104 -7.08 6.25 1.31
N GLY A 105 -6.85 6.17 2.63
CA GLY A 105 -7.43 5.14 3.51
C GLY A 105 -8.96 4.99 3.49
N ASN A 106 -9.70 5.96 2.95
CA ASN A 106 -11.17 5.89 2.81
C ASN A 106 -11.64 5.40 1.44
N ASP A 107 -10.74 5.19 0.49
CA ASP A 107 -11.05 4.79 -0.88
C ASP A 107 -10.25 3.54 -1.28
N PRO A 108 -10.89 2.35 -1.25
CA PRO A 108 -10.24 1.10 -1.61
C PRO A 108 -9.68 1.07 -3.05
N SER A 109 -10.18 1.91 -3.96
CA SER A 109 -9.62 1.99 -5.32
C SER A 109 -8.19 2.53 -5.33
N SER A 110 -7.78 3.20 -4.25
CA SER A 110 -6.43 3.74 -4.09
C SER A 110 -5.46 2.79 -3.38
N PHE A 111 -5.87 1.55 -3.13
CA PHE A 111 -5.09 0.58 -2.38
C PHE A 111 -4.25 -0.31 -3.31
N TYR A 112 -3.01 -0.56 -2.90
CA TYR A 112 -2.05 -1.37 -3.64
C TYR A 112 -1.43 -2.42 -2.72
N PHE A 113 -1.40 -3.67 -3.17
CA PHE A 113 -0.45 -4.64 -2.66
C PHE A 113 0.94 -4.28 -3.16
N VAL A 114 1.93 -4.33 -2.28
CA VAL A 114 3.33 -4.06 -2.61
C VAL A 114 4.21 -5.12 -1.99
N TRP A 115 5.28 -5.53 -2.67
CA TRP A 115 6.20 -6.56 -2.17
C TRP A 115 7.59 -6.44 -2.82
N ASN A 116 8.59 -6.98 -2.13
CA ASN A 116 9.93 -7.25 -2.67
C ASN A 116 10.51 -8.50 -2.00
N ILE A 117 10.21 -9.66 -2.57
CA ILE A 117 10.57 -10.95 -2.00
C ILE A 117 12.05 -11.25 -2.28
N ASN A 118 12.73 -11.76 -1.25
CA ASN A 118 14.08 -12.27 -1.36
C ASN A 118 14.08 -13.64 -2.09
N PRO A 119 14.83 -13.81 -3.18
CA PRO A 119 14.91 -15.08 -3.92
C PRO A 119 15.35 -16.29 -3.07
N ARG A 120 16.03 -16.06 -1.94
CA ARG A 120 16.43 -17.12 -0.99
C ARG A 120 15.24 -17.83 -0.35
N ASP A 121 14.04 -17.23 -0.40
CA ASP A 121 12.83 -17.87 0.11
C ASP A 121 12.23 -18.89 -0.86
N HIS A 122 12.78 -19.00 -2.08
CA HIS A 122 12.38 -19.99 -3.10
C HIS A 122 10.87 -19.99 -3.40
N LEU A 123 10.25 -18.80 -3.29
CA LEU A 123 8.85 -18.62 -3.61
C LEU A 123 8.64 -18.58 -5.13
N HIS A 124 7.52 -19.16 -5.56
CA HIS A 124 7.07 -19.14 -6.94
C HIS A 124 5.92 -18.15 -7.13
N SER A 125 4.98 -18.12 -6.18
CA SER A 125 3.82 -17.23 -6.22
C SER A 125 3.40 -16.72 -4.85
N ILE A 126 2.72 -15.58 -4.88
CA ILE A 126 2.01 -15.00 -3.74
C ILE A 126 0.52 -15.02 -4.10
N HIS A 127 -0.30 -15.52 -3.19
CA HIS A 127 -1.75 -15.45 -3.33
C HIS A 127 -2.26 -14.43 -2.34
N PHE A 128 -2.93 -13.39 -2.84
CA PHE A 128 -3.61 -12.39 -2.04
C PHE A 128 -5.07 -12.77 -1.87
N TYR A 129 -5.63 -12.45 -0.71
CA TYR A 129 -7.02 -12.75 -0.38
C TYR A 129 -7.74 -11.53 0.18
N LEU A 130 -9.00 -11.38 -0.22
CA LEU A 130 -10.00 -10.63 0.51
C LEU A 130 -10.95 -11.62 1.17
N ILE A 131 -10.99 -11.61 2.50
CA ILE A 131 -11.80 -12.54 3.28
C ILE A 131 -12.78 -11.73 4.12
N ARG A 132 -14.06 -12.06 4.00
CA ARG A 132 -15.08 -11.74 4.99
C ARG A 132 -15.43 -13.01 5.74
N ASN A 133 -15.19 -13.03 7.05
CA ASN A 133 -15.52 -14.16 7.89
C ASN A 133 -17.04 -14.43 7.92
N ARG A 134 -17.40 -15.70 8.09
CA ARG A 134 -18.78 -16.07 8.41
C ARG A 134 -19.18 -15.48 9.77
N GLY A 135 -20.45 -15.14 9.89
CA GLY A 135 -21.00 -14.62 11.13
C GLY A 135 -22.36 -15.23 11.39
N TYR A 136 -22.76 -15.26 12.65
CA TYR A 136 -24.11 -15.62 13.05
C TYR A 136 -24.55 -14.69 14.16
N ARG A 137 -25.77 -14.19 14.07
CA ARG A 137 -26.32 -13.27 15.05
C ARG A 137 -27.77 -13.62 15.35
N ILE A 138 -28.12 -13.60 16.63
CA ILE A 138 -29.50 -13.64 17.10
C ILE A 138 -29.83 -12.25 17.64
N ALA A 139 -30.91 -11.65 17.13
CA ALA A 139 -31.44 -10.40 17.65
C ALA A 139 -32.97 -10.50 17.70
N GLU A 140 -33.57 -10.22 18.87
CA GLU A 140 -35.03 -10.28 19.06
C GLU A 140 -35.64 -11.64 18.64
N GLY A 141 -34.90 -12.74 18.84
CA GLY A 141 -35.32 -14.09 18.43
C GLY A 141 -35.17 -14.38 16.93
N ILE A 142 -34.68 -13.43 16.12
CA ILE A 142 -34.40 -13.65 14.70
C ILE A 142 -32.93 -14.04 14.53
N GLU A 143 -32.73 -15.24 14.00
CA GLU A 143 -31.42 -15.76 13.63
C GLU A 143 -31.01 -15.27 12.23
N ARG A 144 -29.80 -14.72 12.11
CA ARG A 144 -29.22 -14.30 10.84
C ARG A 144 -27.84 -14.90 10.67
N TYR A 145 -27.68 -15.67 9.61
CA TYR A 145 -26.39 -16.20 9.16
C TYR A 145 -25.81 -15.32 8.05
N TYR A 146 -24.52 -15.05 8.16
CA TYR A 146 -23.73 -14.35 7.15
C TYR A 146 -22.70 -15.33 6.58
N PRO A 147 -22.81 -15.71 5.30
CA PRO A 147 -21.84 -16.61 4.69
C PRO A 147 -20.48 -15.93 4.56
N ARG A 148 -19.44 -16.77 4.49
CA ARG A 148 -18.10 -16.32 4.17
C ARG A 148 -18.04 -15.79 2.74
N VAL A 149 -17.22 -14.76 2.53
CA VAL A 149 -16.80 -14.35 1.18
C VAL A 149 -15.29 -14.47 1.11
N GLN A 150 -14.79 -15.02 0.00
CA GLN A 150 -13.37 -15.21 -0.24
C GLN A 150 -13.07 -14.93 -1.71
N MET A 151 -12.22 -13.94 -1.97
CA MET A 151 -11.73 -13.62 -3.30
C MET A 151 -10.21 -13.82 -3.31
N GLU A 152 -9.67 -14.45 -4.35
CA GLU A 152 -8.25 -14.78 -4.48
C GLU A 152 -7.65 -14.11 -5.72
N LYS A 153 -6.44 -13.57 -5.56
CA LYS A 153 -5.61 -13.12 -6.68
C LYS A 153 -4.21 -13.71 -6.56
N LYS A 154 -3.80 -14.45 -7.59
CA LYS A 154 -2.47 -15.09 -7.67
C LYS A 154 -1.52 -14.22 -8.47
N VAL A 155 -0.30 -14.06 -7.96
CA VAL A 155 0.79 -13.33 -8.60
C VAL A 155 2.01 -14.25 -8.67
N SER A 156 2.57 -14.42 -9.87
CA SER A 156 3.86 -15.08 -10.05
C SER A 156 4.99 -14.11 -9.72
N ILE A 157 6.03 -14.59 -9.04
CA ILE A 157 7.21 -13.80 -8.68
C ILE A 157 8.50 -14.38 -9.27
N GLN A 158 8.38 -15.29 -10.25
CA GLN A 158 9.51 -15.93 -10.91
C GLN A 158 10.32 -14.96 -11.79
N GLU A 159 9.63 -14.07 -12.53
CA GLU A 159 10.28 -13.10 -13.40
C GLU A 159 10.77 -11.87 -12.63
N LYS A 160 9.93 -11.39 -11.72
CA LYS A 160 10.22 -10.24 -10.85
C LYS A 160 9.86 -10.58 -9.42
N SER A 161 10.83 -10.47 -8.53
CA SER A 161 10.63 -10.74 -7.10
C SER A 161 9.91 -9.60 -6.37
N TYR A 162 9.72 -8.46 -7.03
CA TYR A 162 9.05 -7.27 -6.51
C TYR A 162 7.87 -6.88 -7.39
N GLY A 163 6.97 -6.06 -6.84
CA GLY A 163 5.89 -5.48 -7.60
C GLY A 163 4.93 -4.65 -6.77
N ALA A 164 4.00 -4.05 -7.50
CA ALA A 164 2.82 -3.41 -6.95
C ALA A 164 1.60 -3.86 -7.76
N MET A 165 0.48 -4.10 -7.08
CA MET A 165 -0.79 -4.48 -7.71
C MET A 165 -1.93 -3.74 -7.04
N GLN A 166 -2.64 -2.92 -7.81
CA GLN A 166 -3.87 -2.27 -7.36
C GLN A 166 -4.94 -3.31 -7.04
N LEU A 167 -5.82 -3.01 -6.09
CA LEU A 167 -7.02 -3.82 -5.89
C LEU A 167 -7.86 -3.87 -7.17
N SER A 168 -8.37 -5.06 -7.49
CA SER A 168 -9.28 -5.22 -8.64
C SER A 168 -10.62 -4.53 -8.39
N ASP A 169 -11.30 -4.14 -9.47
CA ASP A 169 -12.63 -3.49 -9.39
C ASP A 169 -13.65 -4.34 -8.61
N GLU A 170 -13.56 -5.67 -8.68
CA GLU A 170 -14.42 -6.58 -7.92
C GLU A 170 -14.19 -6.43 -6.40
N TRP A 171 -12.93 -6.37 -5.98
CA TRP A 171 -12.57 -6.21 -4.57
C TRP A 171 -13.00 -4.83 -4.07
N VAL A 172 -12.73 -3.78 -4.86
CA VAL A 172 -13.14 -2.39 -4.55
C VAL A 172 -14.65 -2.30 -4.41
N THR A 173 -15.40 -2.88 -5.36
CA THR A 173 -16.87 -2.89 -5.35
C THR A 173 -17.40 -3.61 -4.11
N PHE A 174 -16.84 -4.78 -3.78
CA PHE A 174 -17.24 -5.52 -2.59
C PHE A 174 -16.93 -4.76 -1.30
N MET A 175 -15.71 -4.22 -1.17
CA MET A 175 -15.30 -3.44 0.02
C MET A 175 -16.15 -2.19 0.21
N ASN A 176 -16.51 -1.48 -0.87
CA ASN A 176 -17.39 -0.32 -0.81
C ASN A 176 -18.82 -0.71 -0.41
N ALA A 177 -19.37 -1.78 -0.99
CA ALA A 177 -20.70 -2.28 -0.64
C ALA A 177 -20.74 -2.73 0.83
N TYR A 178 -19.73 -3.47 1.29
CA TYR A 178 -19.58 -3.91 2.67
C TYR A 178 -19.48 -2.72 3.63
N SER A 179 -18.60 -1.76 3.35
CA SER A 179 -18.39 -0.58 4.19
C SER A 179 -19.67 0.26 4.32
N LYS A 180 -20.43 0.43 3.22
CA LYS A 180 -21.72 1.12 3.24
C LYS A 180 -22.72 0.44 4.18
N VAL A 181 -22.82 -0.88 4.12
CA VAL A 181 -23.71 -1.66 5.00
C VAL A 181 -23.26 -1.58 6.46
N GLU A 182 -21.97 -1.76 6.75
CA GLU A 182 -21.45 -1.69 8.12
C GLU A 182 -21.59 -0.29 8.74
N SER A 183 -21.36 0.77 7.97
CA SER A 183 -21.51 2.16 8.45
C SER A 183 -22.94 2.53 8.84
N ALA A 184 -23.94 1.81 8.30
CA ALA A 184 -25.35 2.02 8.64
C ALA A 184 -25.79 1.26 9.91
N LYS A 185 -24.94 0.39 10.45
CA LYS A 185 -25.24 -0.36 11.68
C LYS A 185 -24.90 0.46 12.91
N GLN A 186 -25.69 0.25 13.98
CA GLN A 186 -25.38 0.79 15.31
C GLN A 186 -24.08 0.23 15.89
N PHE A 187 -23.74 -1.02 15.55
CA PHE A 187 -22.50 -1.69 15.93
C PHE A 187 -21.86 -2.29 14.67
N PRO A 188 -20.96 -1.54 14.00
CA PRO A 188 -20.23 -2.03 12.84
C PRO A 188 -19.30 -3.19 13.22
N GLU A 189 -19.22 -4.22 12.38
CA GLU A 189 -18.33 -5.36 12.61
C GLU A 189 -17.15 -5.32 11.63
N GLN A 190 -15.92 -5.42 12.15
CA GLN A 190 -14.71 -5.58 11.35
C GLN A 190 -14.44 -7.06 11.05
N ASN A 191 -15.34 -7.67 10.27
CA ASN A 191 -15.25 -9.08 9.88
C ASN A 191 -14.65 -9.29 8.49
N MET A 192 -13.97 -8.27 7.94
CA MET A 192 -13.33 -8.31 6.64
C MET A 192 -11.86 -7.93 6.76
N PHE A 193 -10.97 -8.70 6.14
CA PHE A 193 -9.54 -8.44 6.13
C PHE A 193 -8.89 -8.82 4.80
N LEU A 194 -7.71 -8.25 4.58
CA LEU A 194 -6.82 -8.57 3.47
C LEU A 194 -5.67 -9.42 3.99
N GLY A 195 -5.34 -10.47 3.25
CA GLY A 195 -4.30 -11.40 3.64
C GLY A 195 -3.54 -11.96 2.46
N TRP A 196 -2.52 -12.75 2.77
CA TRP A 196 -1.68 -13.36 1.76
C TRP A 196 -1.14 -14.73 2.19
N THR A 197 -0.78 -15.54 1.20
CA THR A 197 -0.14 -16.84 1.38
C THR A 197 0.98 -17.01 0.36
N PRO A 198 2.21 -17.31 0.80
CA PRO A 198 3.34 -17.65 -0.07
C PRO A 198 3.33 -19.12 -0.50
N TYR A 199 3.66 -19.38 -1.77
CA TYR A 199 3.74 -20.73 -2.33
C TYR A 199 5.06 -20.98 -3.06
N ASP A 200 5.58 -22.20 -2.94
CA ASP A 200 6.71 -22.69 -3.71
C ASP A 200 6.30 -23.20 -5.11
N GLN A 201 7.28 -23.67 -5.88
CA GLN A 201 7.09 -24.22 -7.23
C GLN A 201 6.19 -25.47 -7.29
N THR A 202 5.97 -26.15 -6.16
CA THR A 202 5.08 -27.30 -6.05
C THR A 202 3.67 -26.92 -5.58
N ASN A 203 3.39 -25.62 -5.49
CA ASN A 203 2.15 -25.06 -4.94
C ASN A 203 1.92 -25.49 -3.48
N LYS A 204 3.01 -25.65 -2.72
CA LYS A 204 2.99 -25.88 -1.28
C LYS A 204 3.24 -24.56 -0.56
N GLU A 205 2.44 -24.31 0.46
CA GLU A 205 2.62 -23.16 1.35
C GLU A 205 3.99 -23.26 2.03
N THR A 206 4.77 -22.18 1.97
CA THR A 206 6.11 -22.10 2.57
C THR A 206 6.35 -20.71 3.13
N PHE A 207 6.97 -20.61 4.30
CA PHE A 207 7.14 -19.33 4.98
C PHE A 207 8.42 -18.59 4.54
N PRO A 208 8.37 -17.32 4.11
CA PRO A 208 9.51 -16.60 3.55
C PRO A 208 10.33 -15.89 4.63
N TRP A 209 11.14 -16.66 5.35
CA TRP A 209 11.96 -16.18 6.47
C TRP A 209 12.89 -15.01 6.13
N SER A 210 13.35 -14.90 4.88
CA SER A 210 14.30 -13.87 4.45
C SER A 210 13.63 -12.56 4.06
N SER A 211 12.33 -12.57 3.78
CA SER A 211 11.54 -11.43 3.30
C SER A 211 10.68 -10.75 4.37
N VAL A 212 10.53 -11.35 5.56
CA VAL A 212 9.68 -10.84 6.65
C VAL A 212 10.51 -10.29 7.83
N ASN A 213 9.82 -9.71 8.82
CA ASN A 213 10.40 -9.19 10.06
C ASN A 213 11.43 -8.08 9.82
N GLY A 214 11.08 -7.15 8.94
CA GLY A 214 11.89 -5.97 8.65
C GLY A 214 11.88 -4.93 9.76
N THR A 215 12.69 -3.89 9.57
CA THR A 215 12.57 -2.66 10.34
C THR A 215 12.08 -1.57 9.42
N MET A 216 10.94 -0.99 9.77
CA MET A 216 10.36 0.12 9.05
C MET A 216 10.77 1.46 9.66
N TYR A 217 11.12 2.40 8.80
CA TYR A 217 11.27 3.82 9.10
C TYR A 217 10.10 4.59 8.48
N LEU A 218 9.55 5.56 9.23
CA LEU A 218 8.43 6.39 8.81
C LEU A 218 8.81 7.88 8.97
N ASN A 219 8.79 8.62 7.86
CA ASN A 219 9.12 10.05 7.83
C ASN A 219 7.89 10.94 7.65
N SER A 220 6.83 10.39 7.05
CA SER A 220 5.63 11.14 6.71
C SER A 220 4.37 10.31 6.99
N LYS A 221 3.21 10.98 6.96
CA LYS A 221 1.92 10.31 7.08
C LYS A 221 1.66 9.52 5.80
N ILE A 222 2.04 8.25 5.83
CA ILE A 222 1.73 7.21 4.86
C ILE A 222 0.91 6.14 5.57
N ASP A 223 -0.01 5.51 4.86
CA ASP A 223 -0.88 4.46 5.39
C ASP A 223 -0.43 3.12 4.79
N LEU A 224 0.32 2.38 5.60
CA LEU A 224 0.87 1.06 5.28
C LEU A 224 0.33 0.06 6.30
N ASP A 225 -0.37 -0.96 5.82
CA ASP A 225 -0.91 -2.02 6.65
C ASP A 225 -0.20 -3.34 6.38
N TYR A 226 0.12 -4.05 7.45
CA TYR A 226 0.54 -5.45 7.37
C TYR A 226 -0.65 -6.31 6.95
N LEU A 227 -0.39 -7.23 6.02
CA LEU A 227 -1.36 -8.22 5.60
C LEU A 227 -1.34 -9.41 6.55
N MET A 228 -2.52 -9.96 6.84
CA MET A 228 -2.60 -11.20 7.62
C MET A 228 -2.07 -12.37 6.80
N THR A 229 -1.25 -13.22 7.40
CA THR A 229 -0.92 -14.52 6.80
C THR A 229 -2.15 -15.42 6.86
N VAL A 230 -2.53 -15.97 5.72
CA VAL A 230 -3.69 -16.87 5.59
C VAL A 230 -3.15 -18.28 5.37
N GLY A 231 -3.46 -19.22 6.27
CA GLY A 231 -3.07 -20.62 6.10
C GLY A 231 -4.11 -21.39 5.29
N LYS A 232 -3.75 -22.59 4.79
CA LYS A 232 -4.73 -23.49 4.14
C LYS A 232 -5.99 -23.77 4.97
N GLY A 233 -5.87 -23.85 6.29
CA GLY A 233 -7.01 -24.06 7.20
C GLY A 233 -7.96 -22.86 7.29
N ASP A 234 -7.47 -21.68 6.92
CA ASP A 234 -8.25 -20.47 6.91
C ASP A 234 -9.02 -20.31 5.60
N ILE A 235 -8.74 -21.08 4.55
CA ILE A 235 -9.34 -20.90 3.21
C ILE A 235 -10.49 -21.90 3.01
N GLU A 236 -11.65 -21.44 2.52
CA GLU A 236 -12.71 -22.34 2.10
C GLU A 236 -12.38 -22.94 0.73
N ILE A 237 -12.34 -24.27 0.66
CA ILE A 237 -12.15 -25.03 -0.58
C ILE A 237 -13.54 -25.34 -1.14
N PRO A 238 -13.88 -24.90 -2.37
CA PRO A 238 -15.13 -25.29 -3.02
C PRO A 238 -15.20 -26.81 -3.11
N ARG A 239 -16.29 -27.40 -2.64
CA ARG A 239 -16.58 -28.84 -2.81
C ARG A 239 -17.31 -29.08 -4.12
#